data_AF-A0A9J7LLT8-F1
#
_entry.id   AF-A0A9J7LLT8-F1
#
_cell.length_a   1.000
_cell.length_b   1.000
_cell.length_c   1.000
_cell.angle_alpha   90.00
_cell.angle_beta   90.00
_cell.angle_gamma   90.00
#
_symmetry.space_group_name_H-M   'P 1'
#
loop_
_entity.id
_entity.type
_entity.pdbx_description
1 polymer ?
#
loop_
_entity_poly.entity_id
_entity_poly.type
_entity_poly.pdbx_seq_one_letter_code
_entity_poly.pdbx_strand_id
1 'polypeptide(L)'
;MAAVRGLWIFLALILVKLSSSSAPTPEDCTAEMFGNSSTALWACRTQLALQRNWFPSPIAGLFSYQVWNGFDGFWQNGAVLETFANFMHYGNHTRYKTCLKSSLRQLSDLLLAYAPAPSYDDMAWFALSYLRIYEVLGDEDFLSLAKQIHDWNYQYGWDQTGTCGGGYWFYDKKTTITNVQMLVLSAKLYRHTNDTSFLKNMTMTWKYIQQNGLIDPETFQVSNIATYSCTGNRDFNKTFNSGVLVGGLVEMYHILNDTSYLQLAHRVAQVSNIATYSCTGNRDFNKTFNSGVLVGGLVEMYHILNDSSYLQLAHRVAQATIFYNSQGGVLTERCWPECDKDEYVYKGDTKVNALSLFVRYLRYLMDVSDDITKKAYSDWLDGNIKSVVAKALCWPEKTSCNITYQDGPSLNNKTGPVFTLDWRGPFNVSNPMVNKQVQAEVFDLLVANIEPGATCRGAGCTYDPPVPPPRHLTCKDKPCPAGQPCCEYQNYYTCCESTQKCIKGVCT
;
A
#
# COMPACT_ATOMS: atom_id res chain seq x y z
N MET A 1 -54.33 -72.18 9.30
CA MET A 1 -52.85 -72.11 9.34
C MET A 1 -52.40 -71.14 8.26
N ALA A 2 -51.87 -70.00 8.69
CA ALA A 2 -51.45 -68.91 7.83
C ALA A 2 -50.05 -69.20 7.25
N ALA A 3 -49.85 -68.92 5.96
CA ALA A 3 -48.53 -68.85 5.35
C ALA A 3 -48.38 -67.46 4.71
N VAL A 4 -47.41 -66.73 5.23
CA VAL A 4 -47.14 -65.31 5.03
C VAL A 4 -46.47 -65.08 3.67
N ARG A 5 -46.96 -64.07 2.92
CA ARG A 5 -46.34 -63.55 1.70
C ARG A 5 -45.08 -62.76 2.06
N GLY A 6 -43.93 -63.16 1.52
CA GLY A 6 -42.67 -62.43 1.64
C GLY A 6 -42.67 -61.17 0.77
N LEU A 7 -42.55 -60.00 1.42
CA LEU A 7 -42.28 -58.72 0.79
C LEU A 7 -40.77 -58.61 0.55
N TRP A 8 -40.35 -58.48 -0.71
CA TRP A 8 -38.97 -58.11 -1.05
C TRP A 8 -38.83 -56.58 -0.91
N ILE A 9 -38.21 -56.12 0.17
CA ILE A 9 -37.82 -54.72 0.35
C ILE A 9 -36.47 -54.53 -0.35
N PHE A 10 -36.48 -53.79 -1.47
CA PHE A 10 -35.26 -53.23 -2.05
C PHE A 10 -34.74 -52.13 -1.12
N LEU A 11 -33.69 -52.43 -0.36
CA LEU A 11 -32.90 -51.43 0.36
C LEU A 11 -32.00 -50.70 -0.66
N ALA A 12 -32.48 -49.57 -1.16
CA ALA A 12 -31.63 -48.60 -1.84
C ALA A 12 -30.72 -47.95 -0.79
N LEU A 13 -29.46 -48.39 -0.74
CA LEU A 13 -28.39 -47.72 -0.01
C LEU A 13 -28.13 -46.35 -0.66
N ILE A 14 -28.85 -45.33 -0.19
CA ILE A 14 -28.46 -43.93 -0.43
C ILE A 14 -27.22 -43.67 0.43
N LEU A 15 -26.04 -43.76 -0.19
CA LEU A 15 -24.80 -43.20 0.33
C LEU A 15 -24.96 -41.67 0.36
N VAL A 16 -25.54 -41.15 1.45
CA VAL A 16 -25.41 -39.73 1.79
C VAL A 16 -23.93 -39.53 2.14
N LYS A 17 -23.15 -38.94 1.23
CA LYS A 17 -21.92 -38.27 1.61
C LYS A 17 -22.32 -37.16 2.58
N LEU A 18 -22.22 -37.43 3.87
CA LEU A 18 -22.17 -36.41 4.91
C LEU A 18 -20.83 -35.67 4.78
N SER A 19 -20.70 -34.84 3.74
CA SER A 19 -19.80 -33.69 3.83
C SER A 19 -20.45 -32.73 4.80
N SER A 20 -19.93 -32.65 6.02
CA SER A 20 -20.30 -31.62 6.98
C SER A 20 -19.77 -30.26 6.47
N SER A 21 -20.39 -29.69 5.45
CA SER A 21 -20.25 -28.26 5.19
C SER A 21 -21.21 -27.57 6.16
N SER A 22 -20.67 -27.09 7.28
CA SER A 22 -21.37 -26.11 8.10
C SER A 22 -21.87 -24.97 7.21
N ALA A 23 -23.08 -24.46 7.46
CA ALA A 23 -23.57 -23.30 6.73
C ALA A 23 -22.54 -22.15 6.80
N PRO A 24 -22.34 -21.39 5.71
CA PRO A 24 -21.42 -20.24 5.72
C PRO A 24 -21.80 -19.27 6.83
N THR A 25 -20.79 -18.85 7.59
CA THR A 25 -20.94 -17.81 8.60
C THR A 25 -20.82 -16.43 7.94
N PRO A 26 -21.26 -15.34 8.60
CA PRO A 26 -21.02 -13.98 8.09
C PRO A 26 -19.52 -13.64 7.90
N GLU A 27 -18.61 -14.36 8.55
CA GLU A 27 -17.16 -14.24 8.33
C GLU A 27 -16.73 -14.84 6.98
N ASP A 28 -17.44 -15.82 6.45
CA ASP A 28 -17.04 -16.49 5.22
C ASP A 28 -17.32 -15.63 3.98
N CYS A 29 -16.38 -15.61 3.03
CA CYS A 29 -16.54 -14.96 1.74
C CYS A 29 -17.15 -15.92 0.72
N THR A 30 -18.37 -15.66 0.27
CA THR A 30 -19.08 -16.48 -0.72
C THR A 30 -19.23 -15.77 -2.07
N ALA A 31 -19.44 -16.53 -3.14
CA ALA A 31 -19.56 -15.96 -4.49
C ALA A 31 -20.82 -15.09 -4.61
N GLU A 32 -21.90 -15.49 -3.94
CA GLU A 32 -23.20 -14.80 -3.96
C GLU A 32 -23.11 -13.40 -3.36
N MET A 33 -22.21 -13.19 -2.39
CA MET A 33 -21.99 -11.88 -1.78
C MET A 33 -21.70 -10.81 -2.83
N PHE A 34 -20.90 -11.12 -3.84
CA PHE A 34 -20.45 -10.15 -4.84
C PHE A 34 -21.04 -10.42 -6.23
N GLY A 35 -22.26 -10.96 -6.30
CA GLY A 35 -22.93 -11.23 -7.58
C GLY A 35 -22.14 -12.17 -8.49
N ASN A 36 -21.40 -13.12 -7.90
CA ASN A 36 -20.48 -14.05 -8.58
C ASN A 36 -19.24 -13.39 -9.23
N SER A 37 -18.88 -12.15 -8.87
CA SER A 37 -17.57 -11.59 -9.23
C SER A 37 -16.46 -12.43 -8.57
N SER A 38 -15.67 -13.13 -9.40
CA SER A 38 -14.53 -13.90 -8.92
C SER A 38 -13.49 -13.00 -8.28
N THR A 39 -13.28 -11.81 -8.85
CA THR A 39 -12.28 -10.85 -8.36
C THR A 39 -12.64 -10.33 -6.98
N ALA A 40 -13.87 -9.88 -6.76
CA ALA A 40 -14.32 -9.38 -5.46
C ALA A 40 -14.36 -10.50 -4.40
N LEU A 41 -14.71 -11.73 -4.80
CA LEU A 41 -14.60 -12.90 -3.92
C LEU A 41 -13.16 -13.16 -3.47
N TRP A 42 -12.19 -13.07 -4.38
CA TRP A 42 -10.78 -13.19 -4.04
C TRP A 42 -10.31 -12.04 -3.17
N ALA A 43 -10.72 -10.80 -3.45
CA ALA A 43 -10.43 -9.64 -2.61
C ALA A 43 -10.93 -9.85 -1.17
N CYS A 44 -12.16 -10.34 -1.00
CA CYS A 44 -12.72 -10.68 0.32
C CYS A 44 -11.90 -11.77 1.03
N ARG A 45 -11.52 -12.84 0.32
CA ARG A 45 -10.70 -13.92 0.89
C ARG A 45 -9.31 -13.45 1.29
N THR A 46 -8.71 -12.56 0.50
CA THR A 46 -7.42 -11.93 0.81
C THR A 46 -7.54 -11.01 2.03
N GLN A 47 -8.61 -10.21 2.14
CA GLN A 47 -8.88 -9.40 3.32
C GLN A 47 -9.04 -10.26 4.58
N LEU A 48 -9.76 -11.38 4.49
CA LEU A 48 -9.93 -12.35 5.56
C LEU A 48 -8.59 -13.02 5.94
N ALA A 49 -7.77 -13.38 4.96
CA ALA A 49 -6.45 -13.95 5.19
C ALA A 49 -5.50 -12.94 5.85
N LEU A 50 -5.55 -11.67 5.41
CA LEU A 50 -4.85 -10.57 6.05
C LEU A 50 -5.21 -10.54 7.53
N GLN A 51 -6.51 -10.49 7.86
CA GLN A 51 -7.01 -10.57 9.23
C GLN A 51 -6.45 -11.76 10.01
N ARG A 52 -6.62 -12.98 9.49
CA ARG A 52 -6.30 -14.19 10.25
C ARG A 52 -4.81 -14.36 10.52
N ASN A 53 -3.94 -13.84 9.67
CA ASN A 53 -2.50 -14.09 9.75
C ASN A 53 -1.71 -12.96 10.40
N TRP A 54 -2.07 -11.69 10.17
CA TRP A 54 -1.30 -10.54 10.66
C TRP A 54 -2.04 -9.69 11.72
N PHE A 55 -3.31 -10.01 12.04
CA PHE A 55 -4.10 -9.36 13.11
C PHE A 55 -4.27 -10.13 14.43
N PRO A 56 -3.66 -11.31 14.67
CA PRO A 56 -3.82 -11.94 15.97
C PRO A 56 -3.08 -11.20 17.09
N SER A 57 -2.21 -10.23 16.78
CA SER A 57 -1.49 -9.43 17.77
C SER A 57 -2.36 -8.27 18.24
N PRO A 58 -2.90 -8.32 19.46
CA PRO A 58 -3.96 -7.40 19.79
C PRO A 58 -3.41 -6.01 20.17
N ILE A 59 -2.10 -5.88 20.39
CA ILE A 59 -1.46 -4.57 20.63
C ILE A 59 -1.56 -3.72 19.34
N ALA A 60 -1.73 -4.35 18.17
CA ALA A 60 -1.24 -3.82 16.91
C ALA A 60 -2.29 -3.28 15.90
N GLY A 61 -3.55 -3.69 15.95
CA GLY A 61 -4.46 -3.46 14.81
C GLY A 61 -3.88 -4.05 13.51
N LEU A 62 -4.01 -3.36 12.35
CA LEU A 62 -3.39 -3.73 11.05
C LEU A 62 -1.85 -3.84 11.14
N PHE A 63 -1.20 -3.37 12.23
CA PHE A 63 0.24 -3.18 12.28
C PHE A 63 0.89 -3.62 13.58
N SER A 64 1.83 -4.56 13.55
CA SER A 64 2.74 -4.78 14.68
C SER A 64 3.25 -3.44 15.27
N TYR A 65 3.19 -3.27 16.59
CA TYR A 65 3.82 -2.13 17.30
C TYR A 65 5.35 -2.21 17.28
N GLN A 66 5.91 -3.05 16.41
CA GLN A 66 7.32 -3.37 16.45
C GLN A 66 8.11 -2.10 16.11
N VAL A 67 8.79 -1.61 17.15
CA VAL A 67 10.02 -0.85 17.04
C VAL A 67 10.82 -1.48 15.92
N TRP A 68 11.10 -0.70 14.89
CA TRP A 68 11.79 -1.07 13.65
C TRP A 68 12.66 -2.34 13.80
N ASN A 69 12.16 -3.50 13.33
CA ASN A 69 12.93 -4.74 13.32
C ASN A 69 13.79 -4.90 12.06
N GLY A 70 13.81 -3.90 11.18
CA GLY A 70 14.56 -3.91 9.92
C GLY A 70 13.87 -4.64 8.77
N PHE A 71 12.58 -5.02 8.92
CA PHE A 71 11.91 -5.90 7.97
C PHE A 71 10.51 -5.43 7.49
N ASP A 72 9.87 -4.50 8.19
CA ASP A 72 8.65 -3.79 7.73
C ASP A 72 9.00 -2.30 7.51
N GLY A 73 8.81 -1.78 6.30
CA GLY A 73 8.94 -0.33 6.06
C GLY A 73 7.71 0.38 6.60
N PHE A 74 7.80 1.19 7.65
CA PHE A 74 6.56 1.62 8.32
C PHE A 74 5.71 2.58 7.52
N TRP A 75 6.27 3.33 6.57
CA TRP A 75 5.48 4.11 5.60
C TRP A 75 4.42 3.25 4.86
N GLN A 76 4.68 1.96 4.69
CA GLN A 76 3.81 1.02 3.97
C GLN A 76 2.56 0.67 4.76
N ASN A 77 2.61 0.77 6.09
CA ASN A 77 1.47 0.49 6.94
C ASN A 77 0.27 1.38 6.55
N GLY A 78 0.50 2.69 6.36
CA GLY A 78 -0.52 3.60 5.85
C GLY A 78 -1.15 3.12 4.53
N ALA A 79 -0.30 2.69 3.58
CA ALA A 79 -0.76 2.22 2.27
C ALA A 79 -1.66 0.98 2.36
N VAL A 80 -1.41 0.05 3.30
CA VAL A 80 -2.27 -1.13 3.50
C VAL A 80 -3.68 -0.72 3.97
N LEU A 81 -3.80 0.27 4.87
CA LEU A 81 -5.11 0.77 5.31
C LEU A 81 -5.93 1.31 4.15
N GLU A 82 -5.27 2.01 3.23
CA GLU A 82 -5.91 2.58 2.05
C GLU A 82 -6.55 1.48 1.17
N THR A 83 -5.92 0.32 1.03
CA THR A 83 -6.51 -0.80 0.26
C THR A 83 -7.81 -1.29 0.89
N PHE A 84 -7.91 -1.33 2.22
CA PHE A 84 -9.15 -1.71 2.91
C PHE A 84 -10.27 -0.71 2.62
N ALA A 85 -9.96 0.60 2.64
CA ALA A 85 -10.91 1.65 2.28
C ALA A 85 -11.32 1.56 0.80
N ASN A 86 -10.36 1.35 -0.10
CA ASN A 86 -10.61 1.17 -1.52
C ASN A 86 -11.48 -0.07 -1.79
N PHE A 87 -11.29 -1.18 -1.06
CA PHE A 87 -12.15 -2.36 -1.22
C PHE A 87 -13.58 -2.07 -0.79
N MET A 88 -13.78 -1.38 0.34
CA MET A 88 -15.11 -0.93 0.77
C MET A 88 -15.79 -0.05 -0.28
N HIS A 89 -15.03 0.83 -0.92
CA HIS A 89 -15.51 1.71 -1.99
C HIS A 89 -15.90 0.92 -3.26
N TYR A 90 -14.98 0.17 -3.85
CA TYR A 90 -15.22 -0.53 -5.12
C TYR A 90 -16.15 -1.73 -4.97
N GLY A 91 -16.18 -2.38 -3.81
CA GLY A 91 -17.10 -3.49 -3.51
C GLY A 91 -18.44 -3.06 -2.89
N ASN A 92 -18.62 -1.75 -2.64
CA ASN A 92 -19.79 -1.14 -1.99
C ASN A 92 -20.26 -1.91 -0.74
N HIS A 93 -19.43 -1.91 0.30
CA HIS A 93 -19.70 -2.60 1.56
C HIS A 93 -19.02 -1.93 2.75
N THR A 94 -19.40 -2.31 3.98
CA THR A 94 -18.79 -1.80 5.23
C THR A 94 -18.07 -2.90 6.02
N ARG A 95 -17.88 -4.07 5.42
CA ARG A 95 -17.15 -5.18 6.00
C ARG A 95 -15.77 -4.74 6.52
N TYR A 96 -15.43 -5.12 7.75
CA TYR A 96 -14.18 -4.77 8.45
C TYR A 96 -13.98 -3.27 8.75
N LYS A 97 -15.03 -2.44 8.76
CA LYS A 97 -14.90 -1.00 9.06
C LYS A 97 -14.31 -0.74 10.45
N THR A 98 -14.71 -1.49 11.47
CA THR A 98 -14.16 -1.38 12.83
C THR A 98 -12.70 -1.82 12.84
N CYS A 99 -12.31 -2.86 12.10
CA CYS A 99 -10.91 -3.26 12.00
C CYS A 99 -10.03 -2.20 11.32
N LEU A 100 -10.52 -1.53 10.28
CA LEU A 100 -9.84 -0.37 9.69
C LEU A 100 -9.67 0.74 10.74
N LYS A 101 -10.76 1.14 11.41
CA LYS A 101 -10.76 2.19 12.45
C LYS A 101 -9.84 1.86 13.63
N SER A 102 -9.85 0.63 14.14
CA SER A 102 -9.02 0.22 15.26
C SER A 102 -7.53 0.16 14.93
N SER A 103 -7.20 0.16 13.63
CA SER A 103 -5.83 0.16 13.14
C SER A 103 -5.26 1.55 12.92
N LEU A 104 -6.10 2.58 13.08
CA LEU A 104 -5.69 3.96 13.12
C LEU A 104 -4.71 4.16 14.29
N ARG A 105 -3.51 4.64 14.00
CA ARG A 105 -2.47 4.89 15.00
C ARG A 105 -2.45 6.35 15.40
N GLN A 106 -2.50 6.62 16.71
CA GLN A 106 -2.32 7.97 17.22
C GLN A 106 -0.89 8.44 16.96
N LEU A 107 -0.69 9.75 16.87
CA LEU A 107 0.64 10.32 16.60
C LEU A 107 1.68 9.83 17.62
N SER A 108 1.34 9.77 18.91
CA SER A 108 2.25 9.27 19.95
C SER A 108 2.72 7.84 19.72
N ASP A 109 1.83 6.99 19.20
CA ASP A 109 2.14 5.59 18.90
C ASP A 109 3.06 5.47 17.68
N LEU A 110 2.80 6.28 16.64
CA LEU A 110 3.65 6.36 15.46
C LEU A 110 5.06 6.82 15.84
N LEU A 111 5.17 7.87 16.66
CA LEU A 111 6.45 8.39 17.13
C LEU A 111 7.20 7.39 18.01
N LEU A 112 6.49 6.69 18.90
CA LEU A 112 7.08 5.65 19.74
C LEU A 112 7.59 4.47 18.92
N ALA A 113 6.81 4.03 17.93
CA ALA A 113 7.21 2.94 17.03
C ALA A 113 8.45 3.28 16.18
N TYR A 114 8.68 4.57 15.92
CA TYR A 114 9.79 5.09 15.11
C TYR A 114 10.96 5.68 15.91
N ALA A 115 10.90 5.62 17.23
CA ALA A 115 11.94 6.17 18.08
C ALA A 115 13.31 5.51 17.82
N PRO A 116 14.44 6.25 17.98
CA PRO A 116 14.52 7.62 18.48
C PRO A 116 14.38 8.72 17.42
N ALA A 117 14.40 8.40 16.12
CA ALA A 117 14.43 9.39 15.03
C ALA A 117 13.44 9.03 13.90
N PRO A 118 12.16 9.41 14.03
CA PRO A 118 11.17 9.19 12.98
C PRO A 118 11.54 9.90 11.69
N SER A 119 11.44 9.20 10.56
CA SER A 119 11.64 9.80 9.25
C SER A 119 10.40 10.58 8.79
N TYR A 120 10.60 11.84 8.38
CA TYR A 120 9.51 12.73 7.99
C TYR A 120 8.81 12.30 6.69
N ASP A 121 9.51 11.65 5.76
CA ASP A 121 8.93 11.09 4.52
C ASP A 121 7.94 9.97 4.82
N ASP A 122 8.29 9.08 5.75
CA ASP A 122 7.48 7.94 6.16
C ASP A 122 6.21 8.42 6.88
N MET A 123 6.34 9.43 7.75
CA MET A 123 5.21 10.10 8.39
C MET A 123 4.31 10.79 7.35
N ALA A 124 4.89 11.42 6.33
CA ALA A 124 4.11 12.06 5.27
C ALA A 124 3.33 11.04 4.42
N TRP A 125 3.89 9.85 4.13
CA TRP A 125 3.15 8.76 3.48
C TRP A 125 1.97 8.26 4.31
N PHE A 126 2.14 8.15 5.63
CA PHE A 126 1.05 7.84 6.55
C PHE A 126 -0.07 8.87 6.48
N ALA A 127 0.28 10.16 6.57
CA ALA A 127 -0.70 11.24 6.53
C ALA A 127 -1.44 11.29 5.18
N LEU A 128 -0.74 11.10 4.06
CA LEU A 128 -1.36 11.00 2.73
C LEU A 128 -2.34 9.81 2.64
N SER A 129 -1.97 8.66 3.21
CA SER A 129 -2.84 7.47 3.26
C SER A 129 -4.07 7.72 4.12
N TYR A 130 -3.91 8.33 5.31
CA TYR A 130 -5.03 8.69 6.18
C TYR A 130 -5.96 9.69 5.51
N LEU A 131 -5.39 10.70 4.84
CA LEU A 131 -6.18 11.66 4.09
C LEU A 131 -6.93 11.01 2.93
N ARG A 132 -6.33 10.01 2.27
CA ARG A 132 -7.02 9.24 1.23
C ARG A 132 -8.16 8.39 1.80
N ILE A 133 -7.97 7.76 2.96
CA ILE A 133 -9.05 7.02 3.65
C ILE A 133 -10.19 7.96 4.03
N TYR A 134 -9.89 9.17 4.49
CA TYR A 134 -10.88 10.21 4.71
C TYR A 134 -11.63 10.57 3.43
N GLU A 135 -10.93 10.81 2.32
CA GLU A 135 -11.56 11.11 1.02
C GLU A 135 -12.51 9.99 0.55
N VAL A 136 -12.21 8.73 0.89
CA VAL A 136 -13.00 7.56 0.48
C VAL A 136 -14.17 7.28 1.42
N LEU A 137 -13.99 7.42 2.74
CA LEU A 137 -14.97 6.97 3.75
C LEU A 137 -15.63 8.11 4.54
N GLY A 138 -15.12 9.34 4.45
CA GLY A 138 -15.60 10.50 5.21
C GLY A 138 -15.34 10.41 6.72
N ASP A 139 -14.32 9.68 7.15
CA ASP A 139 -14.04 9.41 8.56
C ASP A 139 -13.09 10.46 9.17
N GLU A 140 -13.64 11.40 9.94
CA GLU A 140 -12.94 12.57 10.50
C GLU A 140 -11.74 12.23 11.39
N ASP A 141 -11.71 11.05 12.02
CA ASP A 141 -10.56 10.64 12.85
C ASP A 141 -9.28 10.52 12.00
N PHE A 142 -9.41 10.06 10.76
CA PHE A 142 -8.28 9.97 9.81
C PHE A 142 -7.81 11.34 9.34
N LEU A 143 -8.74 12.27 9.06
CA LEU A 143 -8.38 13.66 8.72
C LEU A 143 -7.67 14.33 9.90
N SER A 144 -8.20 14.18 11.11
CA SER A 144 -7.62 14.73 12.33
C SER A 144 -6.18 14.26 12.54
N LEU A 145 -5.91 12.97 12.36
CA LEU A 145 -4.55 12.44 12.50
C LEU A 145 -3.63 12.83 11.34
N ALA A 146 -4.13 12.92 10.11
CA ALA A 146 -3.35 13.45 8.99
C ALA A 146 -2.87 14.89 9.28
N LYS A 147 -3.72 15.74 9.87
CA LYS A 147 -3.36 17.09 10.32
C LYS A 147 -2.29 17.06 11.42
N GLN A 148 -2.46 16.23 12.45
CA GLN A 148 -1.48 16.13 13.54
C GLN A 148 -0.10 15.68 13.04
N ILE A 149 -0.04 14.72 12.12
CA ILE A 149 1.21 14.26 11.52
C ILE A 149 1.84 15.38 10.67
N HIS A 150 1.04 16.11 9.89
CA HIS A 150 1.52 17.27 9.13
C HIS A 150 2.12 18.35 10.04
N ASP A 151 1.40 18.73 11.09
CA ASP A 151 1.85 19.75 12.05
C ASP A 151 3.16 19.32 12.73
N TRP A 152 3.27 18.04 13.11
CA TRP A 152 4.51 17.48 13.66
C TRP A 152 5.66 17.53 12.64
N ASN A 153 5.43 17.09 11.40
CA ASN A 153 6.42 17.17 10.33
C ASN A 153 6.88 18.61 10.08
N TYR A 154 5.98 19.59 10.12
CA TYR A 154 6.33 21.00 9.96
C TYR A 154 7.10 21.54 11.17
N GLN A 155 6.64 21.26 12.38
CA GLN A 155 7.27 21.75 13.60
C GLN A 155 8.71 21.24 13.77
N TYR A 156 8.94 19.95 13.50
CA TYR A 156 10.21 19.30 13.79
C TYR A 156 11.06 19.02 12.55
N GLY A 157 10.44 18.82 11.39
CA GLY A 157 11.14 18.46 10.15
C GLY A 157 11.51 19.63 9.26
N TRP A 158 10.74 20.72 9.29
CA TRP A 158 11.09 21.93 8.53
C TRP A 158 12.33 22.60 9.12
N ASP A 159 13.28 22.99 8.27
CA ASP A 159 14.47 23.72 8.70
C ASP A 159 14.15 25.14 9.17
N GLN A 160 14.01 25.29 10.48
CA GLN A 160 13.76 26.58 11.15
C GLN A 160 15.00 27.51 11.16
N THR A 161 16.21 27.01 10.86
CA THR A 161 17.41 27.87 10.78
C THR A 161 17.37 28.78 9.56
N GLY A 162 16.54 28.44 8.56
CA GLY A 162 16.42 29.17 7.30
C GLY A 162 17.54 28.86 6.30
N THR A 163 18.37 27.84 6.54
CA THR A 163 19.39 27.42 5.55
C THR A 163 18.70 27.08 4.23
N CYS A 164 19.16 27.67 3.14
CA CYS A 164 18.52 27.54 1.83
C CYS A 164 17.03 27.95 1.79
N GLY A 165 16.62 28.83 2.72
CA GLY A 165 15.25 29.31 2.88
C GLY A 165 14.27 28.27 3.42
N GLY A 166 14.76 27.24 4.14
CA GLY A 166 13.94 26.23 4.80
C GLY A 166 14.08 24.84 4.16
N GLY A 167 12.97 24.11 4.02
CA GLY A 167 12.93 22.75 3.48
C GLY A 167 12.96 21.67 4.56
N TYR A 168 12.37 20.52 4.27
CA TYR A 168 12.27 19.42 5.23
C TYR A 168 13.54 18.56 5.26
N TRP A 169 14.00 18.26 6.46
CA TRP A 169 15.11 17.35 6.70
C TRP A 169 14.74 15.89 6.41
N PHE A 170 15.76 15.13 6.05
CA PHE A 170 15.80 13.68 5.95
C PHE A 170 17.20 13.28 6.45
N TYR A 171 17.28 12.93 7.73
CA TYR A 171 18.55 12.84 8.46
C TYR A 171 19.39 14.12 8.30
N ASP A 172 20.54 14.03 7.62
CA ASP A 172 21.50 15.10 7.41
C ASP A 172 21.29 15.87 6.09
N LYS A 173 20.26 15.53 5.29
CA LYS A 173 20.03 16.08 3.95
C LYS A 173 18.61 16.60 3.79
N LYS A 174 18.36 17.40 2.76
CA LYS A 174 17.00 17.81 2.35
C LYS A 174 16.64 17.12 1.05
N THR A 175 15.97 15.97 1.15
CA THR A 175 15.54 15.18 0.00
C THR A 175 14.30 15.80 -0.64
N THR A 176 14.19 15.69 -1.95
CA THR A 176 13.04 16.20 -2.70
C THR A 176 11.77 15.49 -2.27
N ILE A 177 11.82 14.18 -1.99
CA ILE A 177 10.64 13.38 -1.66
C ILE A 177 9.85 13.94 -0.48
N THR A 178 10.51 14.20 0.65
CA THR A 178 9.85 14.76 1.84
C THR A 178 9.20 16.10 1.52
N ASN A 179 9.88 16.95 0.73
CA ASN A 179 9.38 18.27 0.38
C ASN A 179 8.18 18.20 -0.58
N VAL A 180 8.19 17.33 -1.59
CA VAL A 180 7.05 17.19 -2.52
C VAL A 180 5.86 16.49 -1.86
N GLN A 181 6.09 15.55 -0.93
CA GLN A 181 5.01 14.97 -0.14
C GLN A 181 4.35 16.01 0.77
N MET A 182 5.15 16.81 1.46
CA MET A 182 4.62 17.87 2.33
C MET A 182 3.93 18.97 1.51
N LEU A 183 4.36 19.24 0.28
CA LEU A 183 3.63 20.12 -0.65
C LEU A 183 2.22 19.57 -0.93
N VAL A 184 2.13 18.31 -1.38
CA VAL A 184 0.84 17.65 -1.67
C VAL A 184 -0.04 17.59 -0.43
N LEU A 185 0.52 17.17 0.71
CA LEU A 185 -0.22 17.02 1.95
C LEU A 185 -0.77 18.37 2.45
N SER A 186 0.05 19.43 2.42
CA SER A 186 -0.39 20.78 2.77
C SER A 186 -1.52 21.26 1.86
N ALA A 187 -1.39 21.04 0.55
CA ALA A 187 -2.40 21.46 -0.42
C ALA A 187 -3.73 20.71 -0.21
N LYS A 188 -3.70 19.38 -0.08
CA LYS A 188 -4.88 18.58 0.19
C LYS A 188 -5.54 18.94 1.54
N LEU A 189 -4.76 19.11 2.60
CA LEU A 189 -5.30 19.52 3.91
C LEU A 189 -5.96 20.90 3.83
N TYR A 190 -5.36 21.86 3.11
CA TYR A 190 -6.01 23.15 2.87
C TYR A 190 -7.34 22.99 2.14
N ARG A 191 -7.38 22.22 1.04
CA ARG A 191 -8.61 21.96 0.27
C ARG A 191 -9.74 21.38 1.13
N HIS A 192 -9.41 20.50 2.08
CA HIS A 192 -10.41 19.84 2.95
C HIS A 192 -10.80 20.66 4.17
N THR A 193 -9.95 21.58 4.66
CA THR A 193 -10.18 22.28 5.93
C THR A 193 -10.36 23.78 5.82
N ASN A 194 -9.95 24.39 4.71
CA ASN A 194 -9.79 25.83 4.53
C ASN A 194 -8.86 26.51 5.58
N ASP A 195 -8.06 25.75 6.31
CA ASP A 195 -7.15 26.29 7.32
C ASP A 195 -5.92 26.92 6.65
N THR A 196 -5.83 28.25 6.74
CA THR A 196 -4.78 29.04 6.08
C THR A 196 -3.35 28.71 6.54
N SER A 197 -3.16 28.02 7.66
CA SER A 197 -1.84 27.51 8.08
C SER A 197 -1.30 26.49 7.07
N PHE A 198 -2.15 25.61 6.54
CA PHE A 198 -1.76 24.66 5.49
C PHE A 198 -1.44 25.37 4.17
N LEU A 199 -2.21 26.41 3.80
CA LEU A 199 -1.89 27.24 2.63
C LEU A 199 -0.52 27.93 2.77
N LYS A 200 -0.20 28.42 3.97
CA LYS A 200 1.10 29.01 4.27
C LYS A 200 2.22 27.97 4.12
N ASN A 201 2.06 26.79 4.71
CA ASN A 201 3.06 25.71 4.64
C ASN A 201 3.26 25.20 3.21
N MET A 202 2.17 25.07 2.43
CA MET A 202 2.21 24.77 1.00
C MET A 202 3.05 25.81 0.25
N THR A 203 2.77 27.09 0.46
CA THR A 203 3.45 28.21 -0.23
C THR A 203 4.93 28.27 0.12
N MET A 204 5.30 28.07 1.40
CA MET A 204 6.70 28.04 1.83
C MET A 204 7.45 26.84 1.26
N THR A 205 6.82 25.66 1.26
CA THR A 205 7.41 24.45 0.67
C THR A 205 7.61 24.59 -0.83
N TRP A 206 6.63 25.16 -1.53
CA TRP A 206 6.73 25.46 -2.96
C TRP A 206 7.89 26.43 -3.26
N LYS A 207 7.98 27.52 -2.51
CA LYS A 207 9.08 28.48 -2.62
C LYS A 207 10.45 27.80 -2.43
N TYR A 208 10.56 26.90 -1.45
CA TYR A 208 11.77 26.12 -1.22
C TYR A 208 12.14 25.26 -2.45
N ILE A 209 11.17 24.55 -3.02
CA ILE A 209 11.38 23.71 -4.22
C ILE A 209 11.91 24.55 -5.39
N GLN A 210 11.30 25.72 -5.64
CA GLN A 210 11.70 26.60 -6.74
C GLN A 210 13.06 27.24 -6.52
N GLN A 211 13.28 27.88 -5.36
CA GLN A 211 14.49 28.67 -5.11
C GLN A 211 15.76 27.81 -5.08
N ASN A 212 15.62 26.53 -4.71
CA ASN A 212 16.73 25.58 -4.66
C ASN A 212 16.94 24.83 -5.98
N GLY A 213 16.21 25.17 -7.04
CA GLY A 213 16.39 24.53 -8.35
C GLY A 213 16.16 23.02 -8.34
N LEU A 214 15.25 22.53 -7.47
CA LEU A 214 14.91 21.11 -7.42
C LEU A 214 14.27 20.65 -8.73
N ILE A 215 13.60 21.57 -9.43
CA ILE A 215 13.17 21.39 -10.81
C ILE A 215 14.21 22.08 -11.69
N ASP A 216 14.78 21.36 -12.65
CA ASP A 216 15.66 21.95 -13.65
C ASP A 216 14.87 22.92 -14.55
N PRO A 217 15.28 24.20 -14.66
CA PRO A 217 14.52 25.18 -15.43
C PRO A 217 14.61 24.97 -16.95
N GLU A 218 15.61 24.25 -17.44
CA GLU A 218 15.80 23.97 -18.86
C GLU A 218 15.14 22.63 -19.24
N THR A 219 15.39 21.60 -18.44
CA THR A 219 14.97 20.24 -18.74
C THR A 219 13.70 19.80 -18.03
N PHE A 220 13.21 20.53 -17.01
CA PHE A 220 12.08 20.13 -16.16
C PHE A 220 12.29 18.82 -15.38
N GLN A 221 13.52 18.28 -15.36
CA GLN A 221 13.85 17.11 -14.56
C GLN A 221 13.91 17.46 -13.08
N VAL A 222 13.53 16.50 -12.22
CA VAL A 222 13.39 16.72 -10.78
C VAL A 222 14.56 16.07 -10.05
N SER A 223 15.37 16.89 -9.38
CA SER A 223 16.54 16.47 -8.61
C SER A 223 16.16 15.63 -7.40
N ASN A 224 17.07 14.80 -6.90
CA ASN A 224 16.86 13.96 -5.72
C ASN A 224 16.98 14.74 -4.40
N ILE A 225 17.93 15.67 -4.30
CA ILE A 225 18.17 16.49 -3.09
C ILE A 225 18.47 17.95 -3.43
N ALA A 226 18.28 18.84 -2.45
CA ALA A 226 18.99 20.11 -2.41
C ALA A 226 20.36 19.90 -1.75
N THR A 227 21.41 20.36 -2.41
CA THR A 227 22.77 20.34 -1.87
C THR A 227 22.98 21.47 -0.84
N TYR A 228 24.09 21.42 -0.11
CA TYR A 228 24.47 22.48 0.84
C TYR A 228 24.70 23.85 0.17
N SER A 229 24.90 23.90 -1.15
CA SER A 229 24.97 25.15 -1.92
C SER A 229 23.60 25.65 -2.38
N CYS A 230 22.51 25.10 -1.83
CA CYS A 230 21.13 25.49 -2.13
C CYS A 230 20.77 25.31 -3.61
N THR A 231 21.25 24.22 -4.20
CA THR A 231 20.97 23.85 -5.59
C THR A 231 20.58 22.38 -5.70
N GLY A 232 19.69 22.05 -6.62
CA GLY A 232 19.32 20.68 -6.95
C GLY A 232 20.56 19.92 -7.41
N ASN A 233 20.75 18.70 -6.89
CA ASN A 233 21.94 17.90 -7.21
C ASN A 233 21.97 17.34 -8.64
N ARG A 234 20.93 17.58 -9.44
CA ARG A 234 20.78 17.08 -10.82
C ARG A 234 20.79 15.55 -10.93
N ASP A 235 20.55 14.85 -9.82
CA ASP A 235 20.30 13.41 -9.82
C ASP A 235 18.82 13.18 -10.13
N PHE A 236 18.55 12.77 -11.37
CA PHE A 236 17.20 12.67 -11.92
C PHE A 236 16.68 11.22 -12.00
N ASN A 237 17.36 10.26 -11.35
CA ASN A 237 16.94 8.85 -11.37
C ASN A 237 15.71 8.57 -10.48
N LYS A 238 15.36 9.48 -9.55
CA LYS A 238 14.24 9.33 -8.61
C LYS A 238 12.92 9.86 -9.18
N THR A 239 12.36 9.15 -10.15
CA THR A 239 11.16 9.61 -10.89
C THR A 239 9.88 9.69 -10.04
N PHE A 240 9.81 9.03 -8.87
CA PHE A 240 8.72 9.23 -7.91
C PHE A 240 8.64 10.66 -7.37
N ASN A 241 9.77 11.37 -7.27
CA ASN A 241 9.76 12.79 -6.91
C ASN A 241 8.93 13.59 -7.90
N SER A 242 9.08 13.29 -9.20
CA SER A 242 8.30 13.91 -10.26
C SER A 242 6.82 13.56 -10.16
N GLY A 243 6.48 12.30 -9.90
CA GLY A 243 5.08 11.89 -9.75
C GLY A 243 4.38 12.61 -8.60
N VAL A 244 4.99 12.63 -7.41
CA VAL A 244 4.42 13.32 -6.24
C VAL A 244 4.35 14.83 -6.47
N LEU A 245 5.37 15.41 -7.10
CA LEU A 245 5.37 16.83 -7.49
C LEU A 245 4.22 17.17 -8.44
N VAL A 246 3.96 16.35 -9.46
CA VAL A 246 2.83 16.55 -10.40
C VAL A 246 1.51 16.60 -9.63
N GLY A 247 1.28 15.67 -8.69
CA GLY A 247 0.11 15.72 -7.82
C GLY A 247 0.03 17.01 -6.99
N GLY A 248 1.16 17.51 -6.51
CA GLY A 248 1.22 18.75 -5.71
C GLY A 248 0.89 19.98 -6.55
N LEU A 249 1.43 20.06 -7.76
CA LEU A 249 1.14 21.14 -8.71
C LEU A 249 -0.33 21.18 -9.13
N VAL A 250 -0.95 20.00 -9.27
CA VAL A 250 -2.38 19.89 -9.55
C VAL A 250 -3.23 20.43 -8.39
N GLU A 251 -2.91 20.06 -7.15
CA GLU A 251 -3.61 20.59 -5.97
C GLU A 251 -3.38 22.11 -5.83
N MET A 252 -2.17 22.60 -6.14
CA MET A 252 -1.89 24.05 -6.14
C MET A 252 -2.72 24.81 -7.18
N TYR A 253 -2.95 24.24 -8.37
CA TYR A 253 -3.85 24.83 -9.35
C TYR A 253 -5.26 24.96 -8.79
N HIS A 254 -5.81 23.94 -8.13
CA HIS A 254 -7.14 24.02 -7.51
C HIS A 254 -7.27 25.15 -6.50
N ILE A 255 -6.20 25.40 -5.76
CA ILE A 255 -6.18 26.37 -4.66
C ILE A 255 -5.97 27.80 -5.16
N LEU A 256 -5.08 27.97 -6.14
CA LEU A 256 -4.60 29.28 -6.58
C LEU A 256 -5.22 29.72 -7.91
N ASN A 257 -5.87 28.81 -8.64
CA ASN A 257 -6.42 29.03 -9.97
C ASN A 257 -5.39 29.60 -10.98
N ASP A 258 -4.13 29.18 -10.85
CA ASP A 258 -3.03 29.59 -11.74
C ASP A 258 -2.62 28.43 -12.68
N THR A 259 -2.92 28.59 -13.96
CA THR A 259 -2.62 27.61 -15.02
C THR A 259 -1.13 27.32 -15.19
N SER A 260 -0.23 28.18 -14.69
CA SER A 260 1.22 27.95 -14.75
C SER A 260 1.64 26.66 -14.04
N TYR A 261 0.95 26.29 -12.96
CA TYR A 261 1.20 25.04 -12.23
C TYR A 261 0.83 23.81 -13.05
N LEU A 262 -0.28 23.86 -13.82
CA LEU A 262 -0.66 22.77 -14.71
C LEU A 262 0.31 22.65 -15.90
N GLN A 263 0.76 23.78 -16.45
CA GLN A 263 1.78 23.77 -17.51
C GLN A 263 3.10 23.16 -17.02
N LEU A 264 3.50 23.48 -15.79
CA LEU A 264 4.68 22.88 -15.19
C LEU A 264 4.48 21.38 -14.91
N ALA A 265 3.32 20.99 -14.38
CA ALA A 265 2.97 19.58 -14.15
C ALA A 265 3.04 18.78 -15.46
N HIS A 266 2.51 19.34 -16.56
CA HIS A 266 2.59 18.75 -17.90
C HIS A 266 4.05 18.54 -18.35
N ARG A 267 4.91 19.54 -18.20
CA ARG A 267 6.32 19.44 -18.62
C ARG A 267 7.11 18.44 -17.77
N VAL A 268 6.92 18.46 -16.45
CA VAL A 268 7.53 17.48 -15.53
C VAL A 268 7.07 16.07 -15.91
N ALA A 269 5.75 15.87 -16.07
CA ALA A 269 5.16 14.61 -16.51
C ALA A 269 5.74 14.10 -17.85
N GLN A 270 5.86 14.99 -18.83
CA GLN A 270 6.43 14.67 -20.14
C GLN A 270 7.88 14.24 -20.03
N VAL A 271 8.72 14.96 -19.28
CA VAL A 271 10.15 14.66 -19.21
C VAL A 271 10.43 13.44 -18.37
N SER A 272 9.68 13.21 -17.30
CA SER A 272 9.69 11.92 -16.58
C SER A 272 9.32 10.75 -17.49
N ASN A 273 8.57 11.01 -18.57
CA ASN A 273 8.19 10.04 -19.60
C ASN A 273 9.01 10.11 -20.91
N ILE A 274 9.95 11.07 -21.07
CA ILE A 274 10.78 11.27 -22.28
C ILE A 274 12.28 11.04 -21.98
N ALA A 275 12.70 11.11 -20.71
CA ALA A 275 13.96 10.54 -20.24
C ALA A 275 14.06 9.01 -20.46
N THR A 276 13.08 8.43 -21.16
CA THR A 276 12.93 7.04 -21.57
C THR A 276 12.95 6.85 -23.10
N TYR A 277 13.07 7.90 -23.93
CA TYR A 277 13.04 7.79 -25.39
C TYR A 277 14.21 8.44 -26.15
N SER A 278 15.02 9.32 -25.54
CA SER A 278 16.30 9.69 -26.15
C SER A 278 17.32 8.59 -25.86
N CYS A 279 17.86 7.93 -26.89
CA CYS A 279 18.79 6.80 -26.82
C CYS A 279 20.14 7.03 -26.07
N THR A 280 20.22 7.99 -25.15
CA THR A 280 21.25 8.15 -24.12
C THR A 280 20.66 9.00 -22.96
N GLY A 281 20.01 8.36 -21.98
CA GLY A 281 19.51 8.99 -20.76
C GLY A 281 18.60 8.05 -19.98
N ASN A 282 18.94 7.76 -18.72
CA ASN A 282 18.39 6.82 -17.74
C ASN A 282 17.39 5.71 -18.16
N ARG A 283 17.86 4.46 -18.06
CA ARG A 283 17.11 3.21 -18.24
C ARG A 283 16.15 2.89 -17.07
N ASP A 284 15.52 3.88 -16.45
CA ASP A 284 14.73 3.69 -15.22
C ASP A 284 13.21 3.49 -15.45
N PHE A 285 12.87 2.58 -16.37
CA PHE A 285 11.62 1.80 -16.24
C PHE A 285 11.74 0.72 -15.14
N ASN A 286 12.77 0.79 -14.29
CA ASN A 286 13.08 -0.26 -13.33
C ASN A 286 11.98 -0.45 -12.29
N LYS A 287 11.23 0.61 -11.96
CA LYS A 287 10.24 0.59 -10.87
C LYS A 287 8.86 1.10 -11.32
N THR A 288 7.85 0.25 -11.19
CA THR A 288 6.47 0.48 -11.68
C THR A 288 5.73 1.62 -10.96
N PHE A 289 5.99 1.82 -9.66
CA PHE A 289 5.31 2.85 -8.88
C PHE A 289 5.53 4.28 -9.40
N ASN A 290 6.69 4.54 -10.00
CA ASN A 290 7.01 5.82 -10.62
C ASN A 290 5.99 6.16 -11.71
N SER A 291 5.73 5.19 -12.59
CA SER A 291 4.73 5.32 -13.64
C SER A 291 3.31 5.39 -13.08
N GLY A 292 3.03 4.65 -12.01
CA GLY A 292 1.73 4.69 -11.31
C GLY A 292 1.39 6.10 -10.83
N VAL A 293 2.26 6.71 -10.03
CA VAL A 293 2.01 8.06 -9.48
C VAL A 293 1.83 9.08 -10.61
N LEU A 294 2.61 8.97 -11.69
CA LEU A 294 2.45 9.82 -12.87
C LEU A 294 1.08 9.63 -13.55
N VAL A 295 0.62 8.39 -13.73
CA VAL A 295 -0.72 8.08 -14.25
C VAL A 295 -1.80 8.73 -13.38
N GLY A 296 -1.69 8.62 -12.06
CA GLY A 296 -2.60 9.30 -11.13
C GLY A 296 -2.66 10.80 -11.34
N GLY A 297 -1.49 11.46 -11.40
CA GLY A 297 -1.41 12.90 -11.65
C GLY A 297 -2.05 13.33 -12.98
N LEU A 298 -1.87 12.54 -14.05
CA LEU A 298 -2.47 12.82 -15.36
C LEU A 298 -3.99 12.62 -15.38
N VAL A 299 -4.52 11.67 -14.61
CA VAL A 299 -5.97 11.48 -14.44
C VAL A 299 -6.59 12.67 -13.72
N GLU A 300 -5.94 13.19 -12.67
CA GLU A 300 -6.37 14.41 -12.00
C GLU A 300 -6.36 15.61 -12.98
N MET A 301 -5.30 15.76 -13.79
CA MET A 301 -5.26 16.80 -14.83
C MET A 301 -6.41 16.68 -15.84
N TYR A 302 -6.78 15.46 -16.24
CA TYR A 302 -7.92 15.22 -17.10
C TYR A 302 -9.24 15.66 -16.45
N HIS A 303 -9.47 15.30 -15.17
CA HIS A 303 -10.67 15.73 -14.44
C HIS A 303 -10.82 17.24 -14.37
N ILE A 304 -9.69 17.95 -14.27
CA ILE A 304 -9.65 19.41 -14.10
C ILE A 304 -9.88 20.15 -15.41
N LEU A 305 -9.09 19.78 -16.41
CA LEU A 305 -9.05 20.52 -17.68
C LEU A 305 -10.09 20.02 -18.66
N ASN A 306 -10.69 18.85 -18.40
CA ASN A 306 -11.49 18.10 -19.36
C ASN A 306 -10.78 17.94 -20.72
N ASP A 307 -9.45 17.86 -20.67
CA ASP A 307 -8.59 17.75 -21.84
C ASP A 307 -8.12 16.30 -22.01
N SER A 308 -8.67 15.65 -23.03
CA SER A 308 -8.36 14.25 -23.37
C SER A 308 -6.88 13.99 -23.69
N SER A 309 -6.07 15.03 -23.95
CA SER A 309 -4.63 14.86 -24.20
C SER A 309 -3.89 14.29 -22.99
N TYR A 310 -4.31 14.65 -21.77
CA TYR A 310 -3.75 14.10 -20.52
C TYR A 310 -4.18 12.66 -20.30
N LEU A 311 -5.44 12.33 -20.60
CA LEU A 311 -5.94 10.97 -20.56
C LEU A 311 -5.18 10.08 -21.56
N GLN A 312 -4.95 10.56 -22.79
CA GLN A 312 -4.14 9.87 -23.80
C GLN A 312 -2.69 9.69 -23.35
N LEU A 313 -2.09 10.68 -22.68
CA LEU A 313 -0.75 10.54 -22.12
C LEU A 313 -0.72 9.51 -21.00
N ALA A 314 -1.70 9.50 -20.09
CA ALA A 314 -1.83 8.51 -19.03
C ALA A 314 -1.93 7.09 -19.60
N HIS A 315 -2.73 6.90 -20.66
CA HIS A 315 -2.81 5.63 -21.38
C HIS A 315 -1.48 5.20 -21.98
N ARG A 316 -0.74 6.11 -22.63
CA ARG A 316 0.58 5.80 -23.19
C ARG A 316 1.58 5.38 -22.10
N VAL A 317 1.59 6.08 -20.96
CA VAL A 317 2.43 5.73 -19.81
C VAL A 317 2.05 4.34 -19.29
N ALA A 318 0.77 4.11 -19.00
CA ALA A 318 0.29 2.83 -18.48
C ALA A 318 0.57 1.66 -19.43
N GLN A 319 0.34 1.84 -20.73
CA GLN A 319 0.63 0.83 -21.75
C GLN A 319 2.14 0.55 -21.86
N ALA A 320 2.98 1.58 -21.82
CA ALA A 320 4.43 1.42 -21.82
C ALA A 320 4.89 0.64 -20.58
N THR A 321 4.41 0.99 -19.38
CA THR A 321 4.71 0.25 -18.16
C THR A 321 4.26 -1.21 -18.26
N ILE A 322 3.04 -1.47 -18.72
CA ILE A 322 2.54 -2.83 -18.93
C ILE A 322 3.46 -3.61 -19.88
N PHE A 323 3.85 -3.02 -21.00
CA PHE A 323 4.70 -3.67 -22.00
C PHE A 323 6.11 -3.96 -21.46
N TYR A 324 6.71 -2.99 -20.77
CA TYR A 324 8.11 -3.01 -20.36
C TYR A 324 8.37 -3.64 -19.00
N ASN A 325 7.34 -3.78 -18.16
CA ASN A 325 7.39 -4.34 -16.81
C ASN A 325 6.51 -5.59 -16.70
N SER A 326 6.21 -6.27 -17.82
CA SER A 326 5.57 -7.59 -17.79
C SER A 326 6.52 -8.66 -18.33
N GLN A 327 6.66 -9.76 -17.61
CA GLN A 327 7.35 -10.95 -18.10
C GLN A 327 6.35 -12.11 -18.16
N GLY A 328 6.17 -12.68 -19.35
CA GLY A 328 5.13 -13.69 -19.58
C GLY A 328 3.70 -13.17 -19.38
N GLY A 329 3.49 -11.86 -19.58
CA GLY A 329 2.19 -11.20 -19.37
C GLY A 329 1.88 -10.85 -17.92
N VAL A 330 2.80 -11.09 -16.99
CA VAL A 330 2.63 -10.81 -15.55
C VAL A 330 3.55 -9.68 -15.14
N LEU A 331 3.01 -8.70 -14.41
CA LEU A 331 3.69 -7.54 -13.89
C LEU A 331 4.86 -7.95 -12.98
N THR A 332 6.01 -7.34 -13.19
CA THR A 332 7.25 -7.60 -12.46
C THR A 332 8.13 -6.36 -12.51
N GLU A 333 8.88 -6.10 -11.44
CA GLU A 333 9.90 -5.06 -11.48
C GLU A 333 11.08 -5.54 -12.35
N ARG A 334 11.63 -4.68 -13.22
CA ARG A 334 12.71 -5.12 -14.14
C ARG A 334 13.97 -5.55 -13.41
N CYS A 335 14.21 -4.98 -12.24
CA CYS A 335 15.33 -5.35 -11.39
C CYS A 335 15.10 -6.67 -10.63
N TRP A 336 13.91 -7.26 -10.68
CA TRP A 336 13.59 -8.46 -9.90
C TRP A 336 14.37 -9.69 -10.40
N PRO A 337 15.00 -10.49 -9.50
CA PRO A 337 14.91 -10.48 -8.05
C PRO A 337 16.01 -9.69 -7.31
N GLU A 338 16.82 -8.93 -8.04
CA GLU A 338 18.03 -8.21 -7.58
C GLU A 338 17.79 -6.70 -7.42
N CYS A 339 16.54 -6.28 -7.20
CA CYS A 339 16.21 -4.89 -6.95
C CYS A 339 17.06 -4.34 -5.80
N ASP A 340 17.70 -3.20 -6.08
CA ASP A 340 18.85 -2.69 -5.34
C ASP A 340 18.55 -2.54 -3.84
N LYS A 341 19.43 -3.12 -3.02
CA LYS A 341 19.43 -2.94 -1.55
C LYS A 341 19.88 -1.52 -1.17
N ASP A 342 20.63 -0.85 -2.05
CA ASP A 342 21.36 0.37 -1.74
C ASP A 342 20.58 1.68 -2.03
N GLU A 343 19.53 1.65 -2.84
CA GLU A 343 18.59 2.77 -2.89
C GLU A 343 17.73 2.88 -1.61
N TYR A 344 17.79 1.81 -0.81
CA TYR A 344 17.29 1.67 0.55
C TYR A 344 18.43 1.61 1.56
N VAL A 345 19.61 2.26 1.34
CA VAL A 345 20.84 2.14 2.19
C VAL A 345 20.65 2.37 3.71
N TYR A 346 19.48 2.74 4.22
CA TYR A 346 19.15 2.68 5.65
C TYR A 346 17.83 1.98 6.02
N LYS A 347 17.16 1.28 5.08
CA LYS A 347 15.83 0.69 5.25
C LYS A 347 15.79 -0.85 5.16
N GLY A 348 16.83 -1.54 5.69
CA GLY A 348 16.78 -2.98 6.01
C GLY A 348 16.81 -3.97 4.83
N ASP A 349 16.85 -5.27 5.15
CA ASP A 349 17.14 -6.39 4.22
C ASP A 349 15.92 -6.86 3.39
N THR A 350 14.88 -6.03 3.26
CA THR A 350 13.58 -6.44 2.71
C THR A 350 13.49 -6.16 1.21
N LYS A 351 13.29 -7.21 0.41
CA LYS A 351 12.91 -7.07 -1.01
C LYS A 351 11.48 -6.54 -1.07
N VAL A 352 11.29 -5.28 -1.43
CA VAL A 352 9.96 -4.68 -1.58
C VAL A 352 9.69 -4.42 -3.06
N ASN A 353 8.58 -4.94 -3.56
CA ASN A 353 8.03 -4.53 -4.84
C ASN A 353 7.00 -3.41 -4.61
N ALA A 354 6.86 -2.49 -5.55
CA ALA A 354 5.87 -1.41 -5.45
C ALA A 354 4.81 -1.51 -6.56
N LEU A 355 4.55 -2.75 -7.01
CA LEU A 355 3.58 -3.09 -8.05
C LEU A 355 2.18 -2.57 -7.71
N SER A 356 1.84 -2.60 -6.42
CA SER A 356 0.54 -2.16 -5.90
C SER A 356 0.20 -0.71 -6.26
N LEU A 357 1.16 0.19 -6.17
CA LEU A 357 0.93 1.60 -6.50
C LEU A 357 0.57 1.76 -7.98
N PHE A 358 1.26 1.05 -8.89
CA PHE A 358 0.91 1.07 -10.30
C PHE A 358 -0.51 0.58 -10.55
N VAL A 359 -0.91 -0.57 -10.00
CA VAL A 359 -2.26 -1.11 -10.21
C VAL A 359 -3.36 -0.24 -9.57
N ARG A 360 -3.09 0.41 -8.44
CA ARG A 360 -4.00 1.41 -7.84
C ARG A 360 -4.24 2.60 -8.77
N TYR A 361 -3.20 3.19 -9.34
CA TYR A 361 -3.37 4.32 -10.25
C TYR A 361 -3.89 3.89 -11.63
N LEU A 362 -3.60 2.66 -12.07
CA LEU A 362 -4.24 2.07 -13.25
C LEU A 362 -5.75 1.96 -13.04
N ARG A 363 -6.20 1.61 -11.84
CA ARG A 363 -7.63 1.63 -11.51
C ARG A 363 -8.25 3.01 -11.67
N TYR A 364 -7.62 4.05 -11.13
CA TYR A 364 -8.13 5.42 -11.29
C TYR A 364 -8.19 5.83 -12.77
N LEU A 365 -7.20 5.45 -13.57
CA LEU A 365 -7.24 5.64 -15.02
C LEU A 365 -8.42 4.88 -15.65
N MET A 366 -8.63 3.61 -15.28
CA MET A 366 -9.74 2.81 -15.77
C MET A 366 -11.10 3.45 -15.49
N ASP A 367 -11.29 4.09 -14.33
CA ASP A 367 -12.56 4.73 -13.97
C ASP A 367 -12.97 5.88 -14.90
N VAL A 368 -11.98 6.53 -15.54
CA VAL A 368 -12.21 7.61 -16.52
C VAL A 368 -12.01 7.19 -17.98
N SER A 369 -11.70 5.91 -18.22
CA SER A 369 -11.45 5.37 -19.56
C SER A 369 -12.73 4.96 -20.28
N ASP A 370 -12.68 4.96 -21.61
CA ASP A 370 -13.70 4.31 -22.43
C ASP A 370 -13.76 2.79 -22.18
N ASP A 371 -14.89 2.17 -22.49
CA ASP A 371 -15.15 0.77 -22.15
C ASP A 371 -14.21 -0.21 -22.86
N ILE A 372 -13.70 0.11 -24.05
CA ILE A 372 -12.77 -0.75 -24.79
C ILE A 372 -11.42 -0.77 -24.07
N THR A 373 -10.90 0.42 -23.75
CA THR A 373 -9.62 0.56 -23.05
C THR A 373 -9.69 0.00 -21.63
N LYS A 374 -10.78 0.30 -20.90
CA LYS A 374 -11.05 -0.26 -19.58
C LYS A 374 -11.07 -1.78 -19.61
N LYS A 375 -11.75 -2.37 -20.60
CA LYS A 375 -11.79 -3.83 -20.78
C LYS A 375 -10.39 -4.41 -21.06
N ALA A 376 -9.58 -3.76 -21.90
CA ALA A 376 -8.22 -4.22 -22.18
C ALA A 376 -7.34 -4.24 -20.91
N TYR A 377 -7.43 -3.22 -20.07
CA TYR A 377 -6.73 -3.21 -18.77
C TYR A 377 -7.28 -4.26 -17.81
N SER A 378 -8.60 -4.42 -17.75
CA SER A 378 -9.23 -5.45 -16.92
C SER A 378 -8.81 -6.87 -17.32
N ASP A 379 -8.75 -7.17 -18.63
CA ASP A 379 -8.30 -8.45 -19.15
C ASP A 379 -6.81 -8.71 -18.81
N TRP A 380 -5.97 -7.67 -18.84
CA TRP A 380 -4.57 -7.76 -18.43
C TRP A 380 -4.42 -7.97 -16.90
N LEU A 381 -5.19 -7.24 -16.09
CA LEU A 381 -5.22 -7.43 -14.62
C LEU A 381 -5.73 -8.84 -14.27
N ASP A 382 -6.74 -9.35 -14.97
CA ASP A 382 -7.23 -10.72 -14.81
C ASP A 382 -6.15 -11.78 -15.11
N GLY A 383 -5.31 -11.55 -16.12
CA GLY A 383 -4.12 -12.39 -16.38
C GLY A 383 -3.15 -12.45 -15.18
N ASN A 384 -2.89 -11.29 -14.56
CA ASN A 384 -2.07 -11.19 -13.35
C ASN A 384 -2.73 -11.92 -12.16
N ILE A 385 -4.03 -11.69 -11.95
CA ILE A 385 -4.84 -12.33 -10.89
C ILE A 385 -4.79 -13.86 -11.05
N LYS A 386 -5.04 -14.37 -12.26
CA LYS A 386 -4.95 -15.81 -12.56
C LYS A 386 -3.57 -16.37 -12.23
N SER A 387 -2.50 -15.65 -12.59
CA SER A 387 -1.13 -16.09 -12.33
C SER A 387 -0.82 -16.21 -10.83
N VAL A 388 -1.25 -15.23 -10.02
CA VAL A 388 -0.94 -15.18 -8.58
C VAL A 388 -1.86 -16.11 -7.78
N VAL A 389 -3.15 -16.16 -8.12
CA VAL A 389 -4.14 -17.03 -7.49
C VAL A 389 -3.82 -18.51 -7.71
N ALA A 390 -3.40 -18.89 -8.92
CA ALA A 390 -3.01 -20.27 -9.22
C ALA A 390 -1.84 -20.79 -8.36
N LYS A 391 -1.11 -19.89 -7.70
CA LYS A 391 0.07 -20.17 -6.87
C LYS A 391 -0.14 -19.81 -5.41
N ALA A 392 -1.37 -19.47 -5.01
CA ALA A 392 -1.70 -19.15 -3.63
C ALA A 392 -1.42 -20.36 -2.73
N LEU A 393 -0.67 -20.14 -1.66
CA LEU A 393 -0.52 -21.12 -0.59
C LEU A 393 -1.74 -21.13 0.32
N CYS A 394 -1.86 -22.19 1.12
CA CYS A 394 -2.99 -22.40 2.04
C CYS A 394 -4.38 -22.41 1.36
N TRP A 395 -4.43 -22.55 0.03
CA TRP A 395 -5.64 -22.58 -0.77
C TRP A 395 -5.70 -23.85 -1.67
N PRO A 396 -6.87 -24.52 -1.83
CA PRO A 396 -8.12 -24.33 -1.06
C PRO A 396 -7.87 -24.51 0.44
N GLU A 397 -8.74 -23.92 1.27
CA GLU A 397 -8.54 -23.80 2.72
C GLU A 397 -8.14 -25.14 3.37
N LYS A 398 -6.93 -25.20 3.94
CA LYS A 398 -6.36 -26.40 4.56
C LYS A 398 -6.53 -26.34 6.08
N THR A 399 -6.68 -27.51 6.72
CA THR A 399 -6.80 -27.65 8.19
C THR A 399 -5.53 -27.27 8.94
N SER A 400 -4.38 -27.37 8.30
CA SER A 400 -3.12 -26.81 8.77
C SER A 400 -2.35 -26.21 7.59
N CYS A 401 -1.84 -24.99 7.78
CA CYS A 401 -0.91 -24.37 6.84
C CYS A 401 0.35 -23.97 7.59
N ASN A 402 1.45 -24.70 7.36
CA ASN A 402 2.74 -24.44 7.99
C ASN A 402 3.47 -23.30 7.27
N ILE A 403 2.93 -22.08 7.37
CA ILE A 403 3.64 -20.86 7.01
C ILE A 403 4.14 -20.22 8.30
N THR A 404 5.45 -20.05 8.39
CA THR A 404 6.05 -19.18 9.39
C THR A 404 5.85 -17.75 8.90
N TYR A 405 5.12 -16.94 9.65
CA TYR A 405 5.12 -15.50 9.41
C TYR A 405 6.27 -14.87 10.19
N GLN A 406 6.69 -13.70 9.73
CA GLN A 406 7.73 -12.91 10.39
C GLN A 406 7.40 -12.61 11.87
N ASP A 407 6.12 -12.45 12.20
CA ASP A 407 5.64 -12.16 13.56
C ASP A 407 5.29 -13.42 14.38
N GLY A 408 5.65 -14.61 13.87
CA GLY A 408 5.29 -15.89 14.47
C GLY A 408 4.13 -16.59 13.73
N PRO A 409 3.73 -17.80 14.13
CA PRO A 409 2.64 -18.53 13.49
C PRO A 409 1.28 -17.84 13.71
N SER A 410 0.36 -18.00 12.75
CA SER A 410 -1.03 -17.53 12.93
C SER A 410 -1.69 -18.24 14.12
N LEU A 411 -2.50 -17.50 14.89
CA LEU A 411 -3.38 -18.09 15.91
C LEU A 411 -4.57 -18.87 15.31
N ASN A 412 -4.83 -18.70 14.02
CA ASN A 412 -5.93 -19.36 13.32
C ASN A 412 -5.42 -20.61 12.59
N ASN A 413 -6.06 -21.75 12.83
CA ASN A 413 -5.75 -22.99 12.10
C ASN A 413 -6.04 -22.89 10.60
N LYS A 414 -7.01 -22.05 10.24
CA LYS A 414 -7.36 -21.68 8.88
C LYS A 414 -6.86 -20.28 8.60
N THR A 415 -5.97 -20.14 7.62
CA THR A 415 -5.26 -18.89 7.36
C THR A 415 -5.77 -18.15 6.11
N GLY A 416 -6.55 -18.81 5.24
CA GLY A 416 -6.93 -18.25 3.93
C GLY A 416 -5.77 -18.27 2.92
N PRO A 417 -5.95 -17.75 1.69
CA PRO A 417 -4.90 -17.74 0.68
C PRO A 417 -3.71 -16.87 1.09
N VAL A 418 -2.50 -17.31 0.76
CA VAL A 418 -1.26 -16.58 1.02
C VAL A 418 -0.45 -16.45 -0.26
N PHE A 419 -0.09 -15.21 -0.63
CA PHE A 419 0.63 -14.87 -1.86
C PHE A 419 2.12 -14.54 -1.64
N THR A 420 2.88 -14.37 -2.74
CA THR A 420 4.30 -14.01 -2.75
C THR A 420 4.56 -12.78 -3.64
N LEU A 421 5.74 -12.16 -3.49
CA LEU A 421 6.18 -10.98 -4.23
C LEU A 421 6.34 -11.23 -5.73
N ASP A 422 6.71 -12.46 -6.13
CA ASP A 422 6.76 -12.83 -7.54
C ASP A 422 5.41 -13.40 -7.97
N TRP A 423 4.59 -12.57 -8.62
CA TRP A 423 3.27 -12.97 -9.12
C TRP A 423 3.34 -14.08 -10.19
N ARG A 424 4.53 -14.40 -10.71
CA ARG A 424 4.77 -15.52 -11.64
C ARG A 424 5.18 -16.80 -10.92
N GLY A 425 5.64 -16.71 -9.67
CA GLY A 425 6.20 -17.84 -8.92
C GLY A 425 7.46 -18.46 -9.55
N PRO A 426 7.91 -19.63 -9.05
CA PRO A 426 7.31 -20.39 -7.94
C PRO A 426 7.46 -19.67 -6.60
N PHE A 427 6.57 -19.99 -5.66
CA PHE A 427 6.72 -19.55 -4.28
C PHE A 427 8.01 -20.15 -3.71
N ASN A 428 8.99 -19.30 -3.38
CA ASN A 428 10.20 -19.77 -2.75
C ASN A 428 10.03 -19.80 -1.22
N VAL A 429 9.79 -21.00 -0.69
CA VAL A 429 9.65 -21.29 0.76
C VAL A 429 10.91 -20.96 1.57
N SER A 430 12.08 -20.78 0.92
CA SER A 430 13.30 -20.33 1.60
C SER A 430 13.30 -18.82 1.90
N ASN A 431 12.22 -18.10 1.57
CA ASN A 431 11.95 -16.76 2.06
C ASN A 431 10.78 -16.83 3.08
N PRO A 432 11.01 -17.31 4.31
CA PRO A 432 9.97 -17.60 5.29
C PRO A 432 9.35 -16.35 5.94
N MET A 433 9.37 -15.20 5.26
CA MET A 433 8.83 -13.94 5.76
C MET A 433 7.82 -13.41 4.75
N VAL A 434 6.70 -14.12 4.61
CA VAL A 434 5.51 -13.49 3.99
C VAL A 434 5.04 -12.42 4.96
N ASN A 435 5.38 -11.17 4.66
CA ASN A 435 4.90 -10.03 5.42
C ASN A 435 3.52 -9.58 4.88
N LYS A 436 2.85 -8.76 5.70
CA LYS A 436 1.55 -8.17 5.38
C LYS A 436 1.56 -7.33 4.09
N GLN A 437 2.71 -6.73 3.75
CA GLN A 437 2.86 -5.90 2.55
C GLN A 437 2.69 -6.73 1.28
N VAL A 438 3.30 -7.92 1.20
CA VAL A 438 3.11 -8.82 0.05
C VAL A 438 1.64 -9.15 -0.20
N GLN A 439 0.89 -9.40 0.87
CA GLN A 439 -0.54 -9.67 0.74
C GLN A 439 -1.33 -8.43 0.33
N ALA A 440 -0.98 -7.26 0.87
CA ALA A 440 -1.61 -6.00 0.50
C ALA A 440 -1.41 -5.68 -0.98
N GLU A 441 -0.25 -6.02 -1.56
CA GLU A 441 -0.01 -5.81 -2.99
C GLU A 441 -0.94 -6.62 -3.89
N VAL A 442 -1.14 -7.90 -3.56
CA VAL A 442 -2.10 -8.73 -4.28
C VAL A 442 -3.53 -8.30 -3.98
N PHE A 443 -3.79 -7.80 -2.77
CA PHE A 443 -5.08 -7.23 -2.43
C PHE A 443 -5.40 -6.01 -3.28
N ASP A 444 -4.44 -5.10 -3.50
CA ASP A 444 -4.60 -3.96 -4.42
C ASP A 444 -4.85 -4.41 -5.86
N LEU A 445 -4.12 -5.43 -6.34
CA LEU A 445 -4.37 -6.01 -7.67
C LEU A 445 -5.81 -6.50 -7.81
N LEU A 446 -6.31 -7.21 -6.79
CA LEU A 446 -7.68 -7.71 -6.76
C LEU A 446 -8.69 -6.55 -6.72
N VAL A 447 -8.47 -5.57 -5.84
CA VAL A 447 -9.36 -4.39 -5.70
C VAL A 447 -9.39 -3.56 -6.97
N ALA A 448 -8.26 -3.38 -7.65
CA ALA A 448 -8.16 -2.64 -8.90
C ALA A 448 -9.01 -3.23 -10.03
N ASN A 449 -9.24 -4.55 -10.03
CA ASN A 449 -10.01 -5.23 -11.08
C ASN A 449 -11.45 -5.57 -10.67
N ILE A 450 -11.97 -5.02 -9.56
CA ILE A 450 -13.39 -5.16 -9.20
C ILE A 450 -14.23 -4.41 -10.23
N GLU A 451 -15.27 -5.05 -10.78
CA GLU A 451 -16.08 -4.45 -11.84
C GLU A 451 -16.82 -3.19 -11.34
N PRO A 452 -16.94 -2.12 -12.16
CA PRO A 452 -17.74 -0.96 -11.79
C PRO A 452 -19.18 -1.34 -11.41
N GLY A 453 -19.67 -0.80 -10.30
CA GLY A 453 -21.01 -1.11 -9.78
C GLY A 453 -21.11 -2.45 -9.03
N ALA A 454 -20.00 -3.18 -8.85
CA ALA A 454 -19.98 -4.33 -7.95
C ALA A 454 -20.54 -3.94 -6.58
N THR A 455 -21.49 -4.72 -6.09
CA THR A 455 -22.18 -4.45 -4.83
C THR A 455 -22.27 -5.71 -4.02
N CYS A 456 -21.74 -5.64 -2.80
CA CYS A 456 -21.86 -6.73 -1.85
C CYS A 456 -23.31 -6.85 -1.32
N ARG A 457 -23.88 -8.06 -1.27
CA ARG A 457 -25.20 -8.36 -0.70
C ARG A 457 -25.15 -9.44 0.38
N GLY A 458 -25.96 -9.27 1.42
CA GLY A 458 -26.11 -10.23 2.51
C GLY A 458 -25.33 -9.85 3.78
N ALA A 459 -25.51 -10.65 4.84
CA ALA A 459 -24.98 -10.34 6.18
C ALA A 459 -23.45 -10.25 6.24
N GLY A 460 -22.74 -10.95 5.34
CA GLY A 460 -21.28 -10.87 5.24
C GLY A 460 -20.76 -9.51 4.78
N CYS A 461 -21.58 -8.65 4.17
CA CYS A 461 -21.16 -7.35 3.62
C CYS A 461 -21.07 -6.25 4.67
N THR A 462 -21.75 -6.45 5.79
CA THR A 462 -21.65 -5.59 6.98
C THR A 462 -20.94 -6.32 8.13
N TYR A 463 -20.34 -7.47 7.85
CA TYR A 463 -19.61 -8.23 8.88
C TYR A 463 -18.42 -7.42 9.36
N ASP A 464 -18.40 -7.17 10.66
CA ASP A 464 -17.40 -6.35 11.30
C ASP A 464 -17.01 -7.04 12.61
N PRO A 465 -15.93 -7.84 12.60
CA PRO A 465 -15.57 -8.62 13.77
C PRO A 465 -15.10 -7.71 14.91
N PRO A 466 -15.37 -8.09 16.18
CA PRO A 466 -14.80 -7.38 17.31
C PRO A 466 -13.28 -7.47 17.23
N VAL A 467 -12.62 -6.33 17.40
CA VAL A 467 -11.15 -6.28 17.44
C VAL A 467 -10.73 -6.81 18.81
N PRO A 468 -9.97 -7.91 18.90
CA PRO A 468 -9.54 -8.42 20.19
C PRO A 468 -8.68 -7.35 20.90
N PRO A 469 -8.85 -7.15 22.23
CA PRO A 469 -8.09 -6.14 22.97
C PRO A 469 -6.60 -6.53 23.04
N PRO A 470 -5.67 -5.55 23.00
CA PRO A 470 -4.24 -5.70 23.30
C PRO A 470 -3.89 -6.81 24.29
N ARG A 471 -3.23 -7.88 23.82
CA ARG A 471 -2.56 -8.88 24.66
C ARG A 471 -1.07 -8.76 24.42
N HIS A 472 -0.31 -8.71 25.50
CA HIS A 472 1.15 -8.73 25.43
C HIS A 472 1.62 -9.96 24.62
N LEU A 473 2.59 -9.75 23.72
CA LEU A 473 3.34 -10.86 23.13
C LEU A 473 3.97 -11.67 24.28
N THR A 474 4.35 -12.91 24.04
CA THR A 474 5.07 -13.73 25.01
C THR A 474 6.17 -14.50 24.30
N CYS A 475 7.17 -15.02 25.02
CA CYS A 475 8.18 -15.90 24.42
C CYS A 475 7.58 -17.15 23.75
N LYS A 476 6.35 -17.56 24.10
CA LYS A 476 5.65 -18.68 23.45
C LYS A 476 5.18 -18.34 22.03
N ASP A 477 4.98 -17.07 21.72
CA ASP A 477 4.56 -16.59 20.40
C ASP A 477 5.71 -16.61 19.38
N LYS A 478 6.95 -16.85 19.83
CA LYS A 478 8.17 -16.84 19.00
C LYS A 478 8.31 -15.57 18.13
N PRO A 479 8.23 -14.36 18.72
CA PRO A 479 8.25 -13.12 17.95
C PRO A 479 9.62 -12.76 17.35
N CYS A 480 10.67 -13.56 17.60
CA CYS A 480 12.02 -13.31 17.11
C CYS A 480 12.38 -14.24 15.96
N PRO A 481 13.27 -13.81 15.04
CA PRO A 481 13.77 -14.65 13.96
C PRO A 481 14.28 -16.00 14.46
N ALA A 482 14.12 -17.03 13.64
CA ALA A 482 14.54 -18.39 13.98
C ALA A 482 16.05 -18.41 14.35
N GLY A 483 16.34 -18.80 15.59
CA GLY A 483 17.70 -18.85 16.13
C GLY A 483 18.11 -17.65 16.99
N GLN A 484 17.29 -16.60 17.10
CA GLN A 484 17.56 -15.45 17.96
C GLN A 484 16.83 -15.53 19.32
N PRO A 485 17.47 -15.13 20.44
CA PRO A 485 16.82 -15.06 21.75
C PRO A 485 15.79 -13.92 21.82
N CYS A 486 14.59 -14.21 22.35
CA CYS A 486 13.58 -13.19 22.68
C CYS A 486 13.66 -12.78 24.14
N CYS A 487 13.53 -11.48 24.40
CA CYS A 487 13.64 -10.90 25.74
C CYS A 487 12.48 -9.97 26.08
N GLU A 488 11.98 -10.08 27.31
CA GLU A 488 10.90 -9.26 27.86
C GLU A 488 11.45 -7.97 28.48
N TYR A 489 11.12 -6.83 27.89
CA TYR A 489 11.50 -5.50 28.36
C TYR A 489 10.25 -4.63 28.57
N GLN A 490 10.00 -4.20 29.81
CA GLN A 490 8.90 -3.30 30.18
C GLN A 490 7.52 -3.70 29.60
N ASN A 491 7.17 -4.99 29.67
CA ASN A 491 5.95 -5.60 29.11
C ASN A 491 5.89 -5.70 27.57
N TYR A 492 7.02 -5.51 26.87
CA TYR A 492 7.19 -5.76 25.44
C TYR A 492 8.25 -6.84 25.21
N TYR A 493 8.27 -7.47 24.04
CA TYR A 493 9.25 -8.50 23.68
C TYR A 493 10.09 -8.02 22.49
N THR A 494 11.41 -8.18 22.58
CA THR A 494 12.37 -7.80 21.53
C THR A 494 13.37 -8.91 21.23
N CYS A 495 13.99 -8.84 20.05
CA CYS A 495 15.09 -9.71 19.65
C CYS A 495 16.38 -9.19 20.27
N CYS A 496 17.22 -10.10 20.76
CA CYS A 496 18.60 -9.75 21.09
C CYS A 496 19.44 -9.64 19.82
N GLU A 497 20.45 -8.76 19.82
CA GLU A 497 21.44 -8.74 18.75
C GLU A 497 22.12 -10.10 18.61
N SER A 498 22.73 -10.38 17.46
CA SER A 498 23.36 -11.69 17.18
C SER A 498 24.46 -12.08 18.17
N THR A 499 25.03 -11.11 18.88
CA THR A 499 26.07 -11.30 19.91
C THR A 499 25.49 -11.43 21.33
N GLN A 500 24.22 -11.07 21.53
CA GLN A 500 23.57 -11.00 22.83
C GLN A 500 22.74 -12.26 23.11
N LYS A 501 22.59 -12.59 24.39
CA LYS A 501 21.69 -13.63 24.88
C LYS A 501 20.64 -13.04 25.81
N CYS A 502 19.44 -13.61 25.75
CA CYS A 502 18.39 -13.20 26.67
C CYS A 502 18.64 -13.80 28.07
N ILE A 503 18.97 -12.95 29.05
CA ILE A 503 19.18 -13.35 30.43
C ILE A 503 18.28 -12.48 31.33
N LYS A 504 17.30 -13.11 31.99
CA LYS A 504 16.35 -12.44 32.90
C LYS A 504 15.59 -11.25 32.27
N GLY A 505 15.21 -11.37 31.00
CA GLY A 505 14.48 -10.32 30.28
C GLY A 505 15.36 -9.21 29.69
N VAL A 506 16.67 -9.25 29.91
CA VAL A 506 17.62 -8.30 29.32
C VAL A 506 18.49 -8.99 28.29
N CYS A 507 18.64 -8.39 27.11
CA CYS A 507 19.61 -8.82 26.12
C CYS A 507 21.01 -8.41 26.59
N THR A 508 21.86 -9.39 26.87
CA THR A 508 23.20 -9.22 27.45
C THR A 508 24.28 -9.90 26.63
#